data_AF-A0A3C1Q5R5-F1
#
_entry.id   AF-A0A3C1Q5R5-F1
#
_cell.length_a   1.000
_cell.length_b   1.000
_cell.length_c   1.000
_cell.angle_alpha   90.00
_cell.angle_beta   90.00
_cell.angle_gamma   90.00
#
_symmetry.space_group_name_H-M   'P 1'
#
loop_
_entity.id
_entity.type
_entity.pdbx_description
1 polymer ?
#
loop_
_entity_poly.entity_id
_entity_poly.type
_entity_poly.pdbx_seq_one_letter_code
_entity_poly.pdbx_strand_id
1 'polypeptide(L)'
;LELPEGRVRDAAAERVVETMLPADPAAAFDWANSLSDDGHRTGMMREVLHRWSSRDFASANAALQSAEISPEQRRELNQVFGRNEAPAPAGDPGEQSE
;
A
#
# COMPACT_ATOMS: atom_id res chain seq x y z
N LEU A 1 -0.04 -33.40 -0.77
CA LEU A 1 0.86 -32.25 -1.01
C LEU A 1 -0.02 -31.02 -1.12
N GLU A 2 -0.42 -30.46 0.02
CA GLU A 2 -1.11 -29.17 0.04
C GLU A 2 -0.01 -28.11 -0.01
N LEU A 3 0.20 -27.53 -1.18
CA LEU A 3 1.06 -26.37 -1.30
C LEU A 3 0.40 -25.26 -0.47
N PRO A 4 1.14 -24.55 0.42
CA PRO A 4 0.56 -23.43 1.13
C PRO A 4 0.16 -22.39 0.09
N GLU A 5 -1.13 -22.33 -0.20
CA GLU A 5 -1.67 -21.59 -1.34
C GLU A 5 -1.34 -20.10 -1.25
N GLY A 6 -1.08 -19.60 -0.03
CA GLY A 6 -0.57 -18.26 0.25
C GLY A 6 0.66 -17.93 -0.58
N ARG A 7 1.80 -18.62 -0.40
CA ARG A 7 3.07 -18.21 -1.04
C ARG A 7 3.04 -18.21 -2.58
N VAL A 8 2.25 -19.10 -3.18
CA VAL A 8 2.12 -19.14 -4.65
C VAL A 8 1.17 -18.05 -5.14
N ARG A 9 0.07 -17.79 -4.41
CA ARG A 9 -0.84 -16.68 -4.72
C ARG A 9 -0.16 -15.32 -4.53
N ASP A 10 0.64 -15.16 -3.49
CA ASP A 10 1.40 -13.95 -3.19
C ASP A 10 2.38 -13.64 -4.33
N ALA A 11 3.17 -14.63 -4.78
CA ALA A 11 4.12 -14.46 -5.87
C ALA A 11 3.45 -14.15 -7.21
N ALA A 12 2.29 -14.78 -7.48
CA ALA A 12 1.51 -14.50 -8.70
C ALA A 12 0.92 -13.09 -8.66
N ALA A 13 0.41 -12.67 -7.51
CA ALA A 13 -0.18 -11.36 -7.30
C ALA A 13 0.87 -10.24 -7.41
N GLU A 14 2.05 -10.46 -6.85
CA GLU A 14 3.17 -9.54 -6.97
C GLU A 14 3.57 -9.34 -8.45
N ARG A 15 3.59 -10.42 -9.24
CA ARG A 15 3.88 -10.35 -10.69
C ARG A 15 2.85 -9.51 -11.47
N VAL A 16 1.57 -9.63 -11.09
CA VAL A 16 0.48 -8.83 -11.70
C VAL A 16 0.69 -7.36 -11.37
N VAL A 17 0.93 -7.05 -10.10
CA VAL A 17 1.20 -5.69 -9.62
C VAL A 17 2.44 -5.10 -10.30
N GLU A 18 3.52 -5.86 -10.44
CA GLU A 18 4.72 -5.45 -11.17
C GLU A 18 4.47 -5.07 -12.63
N THR A 19 3.54 -5.78 -13.27
CA THR A 19 3.21 -5.55 -14.68
C THR A 19 2.26 -4.36 -14.84
N MET A 20 1.31 -4.21 -13.92
CA MET A 20 0.28 -3.17 -13.98
C MET A 20 0.78 -1.82 -13.46
N LEU A 21 1.52 -1.77 -12.34
CA LEU A 21 2.03 -0.53 -11.73
C LEU A 21 2.68 0.48 -12.69
N PRO A 22 3.60 0.09 -13.60
CA PRO A 22 4.23 1.06 -14.51
C PRO A 22 3.26 1.62 -15.55
N ALA A 23 2.22 0.86 -15.93
CA ALA A 23 1.25 1.22 -16.94
C ALA A 23 0.02 1.93 -16.35
N ASP A 24 -0.61 1.32 -15.35
CA ASP A 24 -1.79 1.81 -14.65
C ASP A 24 -1.78 1.33 -13.17
N PRO A 25 -1.26 2.15 -12.25
CA PRO A 25 -1.20 1.80 -10.84
C PRO A 25 -2.59 1.85 -10.16
N ALA A 26 -3.56 2.58 -10.71
CA ALA A 26 -4.93 2.59 -10.20
C ALA A 26 -5.60 1.24 -10.47
N ALA A 27 -5.46 0.73 -11.70
CA ALA A 27 -5.97 -0.60 -12.04
C ALA A 27 -5.31 -1.71 -11.21
N ALA A 28 -4.02 -1.60 -10.89
CA ALA A 28 -3.33 -2.54 -10.00
C ALA A 28 -3.94 -2.53 -8.58
N PHE A 29 -4.31 -1.36 -8.08
CA PHE A 29 -4.91 -1.17 -6.77
C PHE A 29 -6.34 -1.72 -6.71
N ASP A 30 -7.15 -1.47 -7.74
CA ASP A 30 -8.50 -2.02 -7.86
C ASP A 30 -8.48 -3.55 -7.96
N TRP A 31 -7.53 -4.09 -8.73
CA TRP A 31 -7.31 -5.53 -8.79
C TRP A 31 -6.97 -6.10 -7.41
N ALA A 32 -6.07 -5.44 -6.67
CA ALA A 32 -5.74 -5.84 -5.31
C ALA A 32 -6.98 -5.81 -4.39
N ASN A 33 -7.86 -4.81 -4.53
CA ASN A 33 -9.12 -4.72 -3.78
C ASN A 33 -10.14 -5.82 -4.14
N SER A 34 -10.06 -6.39 -5.35
CA SER A 34 -10.95 -7.47 -5.79
C SER A 34 -10.66 -8.84 -5.15
N LEU A 35 -9.53 -8.98 -4.45
CA LEU A 35 -9.13 -10.24 -3.83
C LEU A 35 -10.10 -10.64 -2.70
N SER A 36 -10.57 -11.89 -2.70
CA SER A 36 -11.55 -12.36 -1.70
C SER A 36 -10.97 -12.57 -0.31
N ASP A 37 -9.67 -12.86 -0.21
CA ASP A 37 -8.98 -13.03 1.08
C ASP A 37 -8.59 -11.66 1.64
N ASP A 38 -9.13 -11.30 2.82
CA ASP A 38 -8.92 -9.97 3.41
C ASP A 38 -7.46 -9.69 3.75
N GLY A 39 -6.71 -10.71 4.21
CA GLY A 39 -5.29 -10.56 4.56
C GLY A 39 -4.43 -10.32 3.32
N HIS A 40 -4.66 -11.12 2.29
CA HIS A 40 -3.96 -11.00 1.01
C HIS A 40 -4.37 -9.72 0.26
N ARG A 41 -5.65 -9.34 0.29
CA ARG A 41 -6.16 -8.06 -0.24
C ARG A 41 -5.38 -6.90 0.36
N THR A 42 -5.36 -6.81 1.68
CA THR A 42 -4.71 -5.71 2.40
C THR A 42 -3.20 -5.70 2.18
N GLY A 43 -2.56 -6.87 2.14
CA GLY A 43 -1.14 -7.01 1.82
C GLY A 43 -0.78 -6.53 0.42
N MET A 44 -1.60 -6.89 -0.57
CA MET A 44 -1.38 -6.50 -1.97
C MET A 44 -1.65 -5.01 -2.18
N MET A 45 -2.72 -4.48 -1.58
CA MET A 45 -3.02 -3.04 -1.62
C MET A 45 -1.89 -2.22 -1.04
N ARG A 46 -1.31 -2.66 0.09
CA ARG A 46 -0.13 -2.03 0.69
C ARG A 46 1.06 -2.02 -0.27
N GLU A 47 1.34 -3.13 -0.94
CA GLU A 47 2.48 -3.23 -1.87
C GLU A 47 2.29 -2.30 -3.08
N VAL A 48 1.11 -2.32 -3.70
CA VAL A 48 0.75 -1.43 -4.81
C VAL A 48 0.92 0.02 -4.38
N LEU A 49 0.32 0.38 -3.25
CA LEU A 49 0.39 1.74 -2.75
C LEU A 49 1.84 2.16 -2.42
N HIS A 50 2.65 1.29 -1.81
CA HIS A 50 4.06 1.59 -1.52
C HIS A 50 4.87 1.87 -2.80
N ARG A 51 4.73 1.03 -3.83
CA ARG A 51 5.41 1.24 -5.11
C ARG A 51 4.84 2.44 -5.87
N TRP A 52 3.52 2.63 -5.85
CA TRP A 52 2.87 3.76 -6.52
C TRP A 52 3.26 5.10 -5.88
N SER A 53 3.25 5.19 -4.56
CA SER A 53 3.63 6.42 -3.83
C SER A 53 5.07 6.85 -4.06
N SER A 54 5.97 5.91 -4.37
CA SER A 54 7.34 6.22 -4.77
C SER A 54 7.41 7.01 -6.08
N ARG A 55 6.38 6.91 -6.93
CA ARG A 55 6.27 7.64 -8.21
C ARG A 55 5.31 8.82 -8.12
N ASP A 56 4.15 8.62 -7.49
CA ASP A 56 3.11 9.63 -7.32
C ASP A 56 2.31 9.35 -6.03
N PHE A 57 2.77 9.98 -4.95
CA PHE A 57 2.11 9.90 -3.65
C PHE A 57 0.70 10.48 -3.65
N ALA A 58 0.47 11.59 -4.37
CA ALA A 58 -0.82 12.28 -4.36
C ALA A 58 -1.91 11.40 -4.98
N SER A 59 -1.60 10.78 -6.13
CA SER A 59 -2.51 9.86 -6.81
C SER A 59 -2.73 8.58 -6.00
N ALA A 60 -1.68 8.02 -5.39
CA ALA A 60 -1.80 6.84 -4.53
C ALA A 60 -2.67 7.11 -3.28
N ASN A 61 -2.48 8.26 -2.63
CA ASN A 61 -3.30 8.65 -1.49
C ASN A 61 -4.76 8.89 -1.90
N ALA A 62 -5.00 9.54 -3.04
CA ALA A 62 -6.35 9.74 -3.57
C ALA A 62 -7.06 8.40 -3.81
N ALA A 63 -6.37 7.42 -4.40
CA ALA A 63 -6.90 6.08 -4.62
C ALA A 63 -7.28 5.39 -3.30
N LEU A 64 -6.41 5.45 -2.28
CA LEU A 64 -6.70 4.92 -0.95
C LEU A 64 -7.93 5.59 -0.29
N GLN A 65 -8.12 6.89 -0.47
CA GLN A 65 -9.31 7.58 0.04
C GLN A 65 -10.58 7.16 -0.70
N SER A 66 -10.49 6.94 -2.02
CA SER A 66 -11.62 6.51 -2.85
C SER A 66 -11.95 5.02 -2.74
N ALA A 67 -11.04 4.22 -2.21
CA ALA A 67 -11.18 2.78 -2.11
C ALA A 67 -12.37 2.41 -1.21
N GLU A 68 -13.23 1.50 -1.69
CA GLU A 68 -14.31 0.91 -0.90
C GLU A 68 -13.76 -0.21 0.01
N ILE A 69 -12.97 0.18 1.01
CA ILE A 69 -12.40 -0.72 2.01
C ILE A 69 -12.93 -0.45 3.41
N SER A 70 -12.81 -1.49 4.25
CA SER A 70 -13.20 -1.43 5.65
C SER A 70 -12.40 -0.35 6.39
N PRO A 71 -12.97 0.30 7.43
CA PRO A 71 -12.27 1.30 8.21
C PRO A 71 -10.97 0.76 8.82
N GLU A 72 -10.94 -0.51 9.23
CA GLU A 72 -9.75 -1.15 9.78
C GLU A 72 -8.63 -1.26 8.74
N GLN A 73 -8.94 -1.74 7.53
CA GLN A 73 -8.00 -1.80 6.40
C GLN A 73 -7.49 -0.42 6.02
N ARG A 74 -8.38 0.59 5.96
CA ARG A 74 -7.99 1.97 5.69
C ARG A 74 -7.01 2.48 6.75
N ARG A 75 -7.25 2.18 8.03
CA ARG A 75 -6.33 2.55 9.11
C ARG A 75 -4.99 1.83 9.01
N GLU A 76 -4.96 0.57 8.61
CA GLU A 76 -3.71 -0.17 8.41
C GLU A 76 -2.91 0.43 7.24
N LEU A 77 -3.55 0.65 6.09
CA LEU A 77 -2.91 1.24 4.92
C LEU A 77 -2.43 2.66 5.21
N ASN A 78 -3.24 3.50 5.87
CA ASN A 78 -2.85 4.83 6.32
C ASN A 78 -1.70 4.81 7.34
N GLN A 79 -1.55 3.77 8.17
CA GLN A 79 -0.39 3.68 9.09
C GLN A 79 0.92 3.43 8.35
N VAL A 80 0.86 2.69 7.25
CA VAL A 80 2.02 2.45 6.38
C VAL A 80 2.30 3.68 5.51
N PHE A 81 1.25 4.34 5.01
CA PHE A 81 1.34 5.56 4.20
C PHE A 81 1.74 6.80 4.98
N GLY A 82 1.15 7.01 6.15
CA GLY A 82 1.42 8.15 7.03
C GLY A 82 2.82 8.10 7.63
N ARG A 83 3.46 6.91 7.70
CA ARG A 83 4.89 6.82 8.01
C ARG A 83 5.76 7.33 6.86
N ASN A 84 5.29 7.22 5.62
CA ASN A 84 5.99 7.67 4.42
C ASN A 84 5.71 9.16 4.11
N GLU A 85 4.63 9.73 4.69
CA GLU A 85 4.40 11.18 4.80
C GLU A 85 5.21 11.77 5.97
N ALA A 86 6.53 11.68 5.86
CA ALA A 86 7.42 12.55 6.63
C ALA A 86 8.00 13.59 5.67
N PRO A 87 7.56 14.86 5.68
CA PRO A 87 8.57 15.90 5.57
C PRO A 87 9.54 15.66 6.74
N ALA A 88 10.84 15.62 6.45
CA ALA A 88 11.87 15.59 7.48
C ALA A 88 11.54 16.59 8.60
N PRO A 89 11.82 16.31 9.88
CA PRO A 89 11.91 17.38 10.86
C PRO A 89 13.05 18.30 10.42
N ALA A 90 12.74 19.34 9.65
CA ALA A 90 13.62 20.49 9.53
C ALA A 90 13.51 21.24 10.87
N GLY A 91 14.26 20.76 11.87
CA GLY A 91 14.27 21.27 13.23
C GLY A 91 14.82 20.25 14.23
N ASP A 92 16.15 20.24 14.33
CA ASP A 92 17.01 19.40 15.18
C ASP A 92 16.71 19.51 16.70
N PRO A 93 17.12 18.53 17.54
CA PRO A 93 16.78 18.44 18.95
C PRO A 93 17.76 19.22 19.83
N GLY A 94 17.24 20.12 20.68
CA GLY A 94 18.05 20.67 21.77
C GLY A 94 17.59 22.04 22.25
N GLU A 95 16.64 22.06 23.17
CA GLU A 95 16.61 23.12 24.20
C GLU A 95 16.08 22.52 25.50
N GLN A 96 16.91 21.65 26.08
CA GLN A 96 17.01 21.50 27.53
C GLN A 96 18.11 22.48 27.93
N SER A 97 17.79 23.69 28.37
CA SER A 97 18.68 24.55 29.18
C SER A 97 17.92 25.73 29.79
N GLU A 98 17.98 25.76 31.13
CA GLU A 98 17.66 26.83 32.09
C GLU A 98 16.24 26.93 32.65
#